data_AF-A0AAW5MXY2-F1
#
_entry.id   AF-A0AAW5MXY2-F1
#
_cell.length_a   1.000
_cell.length_b   1.000
_cell.length_c   1.000
_cell.angle_alpha   90.00
_cell.angle_beta   90.00
_cell.angle_gamma   90.00
#
_symmetry.space_group_name_H-M   'P 1'
#
loop_
_entity.id
_entity.type
_entity.pdbx_description
1 polymer ?
#
loop_
_entity_poly.entity_id
_entity_poly.type
_entity_poly.pdbx_seq_one_letter_code
_entity_poly.pdbx_strand_id
1 'polypeptide(L)'
;VFGSEVAAACALPDLADAIYSWLEPAAGELMYISGIWTVFGSADHFLGRCASACGRIDDAERHFAAALAVEEHVGAPHLRAR
;
A
#
# COMPACT_ATOMS: atom_id res chain seq x y z
N VAL A 1 7.81 1.81 -2.58
CA VAL A 1 6.81 2.89 -2.74
C VAL A 1 6.51 3.15 -4.21
N PHE A 2 7.40 3.75 -5.00
CA PHE A 2 7.11 3.99 -6.43
C PHE A 2 6.88 2.72 -7.27
N GLY A 3 7.51 1.59 -6.91
CA GLY A 3 7.36 0.32 -7.62
C GLY A 3 5.92 -0.23 -7.61
N SER A 4 5.21 -0.14 -6.49
CA SER A 4 3.80 -0.58 -6.39
C SER A 4 2.87 0.32 -7.19
N GLU A 5 3.20 1.61 -7.24
CA GLU A 5 2.47 2.59 -8.06
C GLU A 5 2.56 2.27 -9.54
N VAL A 6 3.79 2.04 -10.02
CA VAL A 6 4.07 1.69 -11.41
C VAL A 6 3.53 0.30 -11.76
N ALA A 7 3.72 -0.69 -10.88
CA ALA A 7 3.21 -2.05 -11.12
C ALA A 7 1.69 -2.09 -11.25
N ALA A 8 0.97 -1.32 -10.41
CA ALA A 8 -0.47 -1.20 -10.51
C ALA A 8 -0.92 -0.38 -11.73
N ALA A 9 -0.30 0.77 -12.00
CA ALA A 9 -0.68 1.64 -13.12
C ALA A 9 -0.38 1.02 -14.49
N CYS A 10 0.69 0.22 -14.59
CA CYS A 10 1.11 -0.44 -15.82
C CYS A 10 0.64 -1.90 -15.95
N ALA A 11 -0.18 -2.38 -15.02
CA ALA A 11 -0.69 -3.76 -14.98
C ALA A 11 0.42 -4.81 -15.14
N LEU A 12 1.45 -4.72 -14.29
CA LEU A 12 2.59 -5.65 -14.26
C LEU A 12 2.41 -6.65 -13.09
N PRO A 13 1.67 -7.76 -13.28
CA PRO A 13 1.27 -8.64 -12.18
C PRO A 13 2.45 -9.32 -11.48
N ASP A 14 3.48 -9.74 -12.21
CA ASP A 14 4.65 -10.41 -11.62
C ASP A 14 5.45 -9.47 -10.70
N LEU A 15 5.60 -8.21 -11.12
CA LEU A 15 6.25 -7.19 -10.30
C LEU A 15 5.38 -6.81 -9.11
N ALA A 16 4.06 -6.70 -9.31
CA ALA A 16 3.12 -6.42 -8.24
C ALA A 16 3.17 -7.51 -7.16
N ASP A 17 3.26 -8.78 -7.55
CA ASP A 17 3.30 -9.90 -6.62
C ASP A 17 4.63 -10.01 -5.86
N ALA A 18 5.75 -9.74 -6.54
CA ALA A 18 7.06 -9.65 -5.89
C ALA A 18 7.09 -8.53 -4.84
N ILE A 19 6.50 -7.37 -5.16
CA ILE A 19 6.39 -6.24 -4.23
C ILE A 19 5.41 -6.57 -3.09
N TYR A 20 4.30 -7.25 -3.39
CA TYR A 20 3.33 -7.70 -2.39
C TYR A 20 4.01 -8.57 -1.34
N SER A 21 4.72 -9.61 -1.79
CA SER A 21 5.43 -10.55 -0.90
C SER A 21 6.50 -9.85 -0.06
N TRP A 22 7.15 -8.82 -0.61
CA TRP A 22 8.15 -8.03 0.11
C TRP A 22 7.53 -7.09 1.17
N LEU A 23 6.33 -6.54 0.90
CA LEU A 23 5.64 -5.61 1.79
C LEU A 23 4.76 -6.29 2.83
N GLU A 24 4.34 -7.54 2.61
CA GLU A 24 3.43 -8.28 3.50
C GLU A 24 3.86 -8.25 4.98
N PRO A 25 5.15 -8.42 5.34
CA PRO A 25 5.59 -8.35 6.72
C PRO A 25 5.38 -7.00 7.41
N ALA A 26 5.22 -5.92 6.63
CA ALA A 26 5.02 -4.56 7.12
C ALA A 26 3.55 -4.14 7.18
N ALA A 27 2.59 -5.06 6.95
CA ALA A 27 1.16 -4.76 7.04
C ALA A 27 0.80 -4.12 8.40
N GLY A 28 -0.02 -3.08 8.37
CA GLY A 28 -0.37 -2.26 9.53
C GLY A 28 0.66 -1.18 9.91
N GLU A 29 1.85 -1.18 9.33
CA GLU A 29 2.89 -0.19 9.63
C GLU A 29 2.86 1.02 8.69
N LEU A 30 3.35 2.16 9.18
CA LEU A 30 3.56 3.35 8.36
C LEU A 30 4.85 3.22 7.55
N MET A 31 4.73 3.44 6.24
CA MET A 31 5.88 3.51 5.36
C MET A 31 6.49 4.91 5.42
N TYR A 32 7.76 4.99 5.76
CA TYR A 32 8.53 6.24 5.77
C TYR A 32 9.92 6.02 5.13
N ILE A 33 10.51 7.10 4.63
CA ILE A 33 11.91 7.07 4.18
C ILE A 33 12.77 7.78 5.22
N SER A 34 13.67 7.02 5.84
CA SER A 34 14.69 7.56 6.74
C SER A 34 15.54 8.60 6.00
N GLY A 35 15.70 9.78 6.60
CA GLY A 35 16.44 10.90 6.02
C GLY A 35 15.60 11.92 5.25
N ILE A 36 14.34 11.62 4.90
CA ILE A 36 13.42 12.54 4.19
C ILE A 36 12.24 12.96 5.08
N TRP A 37 12.11 12.39 6.29
CA TRP A 37 11.06 12.70 7.27
C TRP A 37 9.62 12.69 6.70
N THR A 38 9.42 11.94 5.63
CA THR A 38 8.15 11.86 4.90
C THR A 38 7.53 10.50 5.10
N VAL A 39 6.27 10.51 5.51
CA VAL A 39 5.41 9.32 5.63
C VAL A 39 4.56 9.22 4.37
N PHE A 40 4.51 8.03 3.77
CA PHE A 40 3.85 7.78 2.49
C PHE A 40 2.47 7.12 2.62
N GLY A 41 2.04 6.82 3.84
CA GLY A 41 0.83 6.06 4.13
C GLY A 41 1.13 4.70 4.75
N SER A 42 0.07 3.94 5.03
CA SER A 42 0.19 2.56 5.49
C SER A 42 0.82 1.67 4.41
N ALA A 43 1.58 0.66 4.82
CA ALA A 43 2.00 -0.44 3.95
C ALA A 43 0.79 -1.09 3.25
N ASP A 44 -0.35 -1.15 3.94
CA ASP A 44 -1.59 -1.71 3.41
C ASP A 44 -2.11 -0.95 2.18
N HIS A 45 -1.88 0.35 2.06
CA HIS A 45 -2.28 1.09 0.86
C HIS A 45 -1.54 0.54 -0.38
N PHE A 46 -0.26 0.18 -0.23
CA PHE A 46 0.54 -0.39 -1.31
C PHE A 46 0.21 -1.86 -1.57
N LEU A 47 -0.04 -2.64 -0.51
CA LEU A 47 -0.50 -4.03 -0.62
C LEU A 47 -1.83 -4.12 -1.35
N GLY A 48 -2.79 -3.23 -1.05
CA GLY A 48 -4.07 -3.16 -1.74
C GLY A 48 -3.93 -2.91 -3.24
N ARG A 49 -3.02 -2.01 -3.63
CA ARG A 49 -2.74 -1.73 -5.05
C ARG A 49 -2.09 -2.91 -5.77
N CYS A 50 -1.14 -3.58 -5.13
CA CYS A 50 -0.54 -4.80 -5.68
C CYS A 50 -1.57 -5.93 -5.82
N ALA A 51 -2.43 -6.13 -4.80
CA ALA A 51 -3.50 -7.10 -4.83
C ALA A 51 -4.49 -6.81 -5.98
N SER A 52 -4.90 -5.55 -6.16
CA SER A 52 -5.71 -5.11 -7.31
C SER A 52 -5.04 -5.42 -8.65
N ALA A 53 -3.74 -5.13 -8.78
CA ALA A 53 -2.99 -5.41 -10.01
C ALA A 53 -2.88 -6.90 -10.35
N CYS A 54 -2.88 -7.76 -9.32
CA CYS A 54 -2.92 -9.21 -9.46
C CYS A 54 -4.35 -9.78 -9.59
N GLY A 55 -5.40 -8.96 -9.57
CA GLY A 55 -6.80 -9.40 -9.60
C GLY A 55 -7.31 -10.03 -8.29
N ARG A 56 -6.59 -9.88 -7.17
CA ARG A 56 -6.98 -10.36 -5.84
C ARG A 56 -7.86 -9.34 -5.14
N ILE A 57 -9.12 -9.23 -5.58
CA ILE A 57 -10.01 -8.13 -5.17
C ILE A 57 -10.34 -8.15 -3.67
N ASP A 58 -10.61 -9.33 -3.09
CA ASP A 58 -10.92 -9.44 -1.66
C ASP A 58 -9.74 -9.02 -0.77
N ASP A 59 -8.51 -9.42 -1.15
CA ASP A 59 -7.30 -9.00 -0.45
C ASP A 59 -7.10 -7.48 -0.59
N ALA A 60 -7.39 -6.93 -1.76
CA ALA A 60 -7.29 -5.50 -1.99
C ALA A 60 -8.22 -4.71 -1.07
N GLU A 61 -9.50 -5.09 -0.98
CA GLU A 61 -10.47 -4.45 -0.09
C GLU A 61 -10.03 -4.53 1.38
N ARG A 62 -9.54 -5.70 1.82
CA ARG A 62 -9.03 -5.88 3.19
C ARG A 62 -7.89 -4.92 3.49
N HIS A 63 -6.95 -4.79 2.57
CA HIS A 63 -5.81 -3.90 2.73
C HIS A 63 -6.23 -2.42 2.68
N PHE A 64 -7.12 -2.02 1.78
CA PHE A 64 -7.61 -0.64 1.77
C PHE A 64 -8.36 -0.27 3.07
N ALA A 65 -9.14 -1.18 3.62
CA ALA A 65 -9.79 -0.98 4.92
C ALA A 65 -8.76 -0.83 6.07
N ALA A 66 -7.72 -1.66 6.09
CA ALA A 66 -6.63 -1.56 7.07
C ALA A 66 -5.85 -0.24 6.94
N ALA A 67 -5.55 0.19 5.71
CA ALA A 67 -4.88 1.45 5.45
C ALA A 67 -5.69 2.64 5.99
N LEU A 68 -7.01 2.65 5.72
CA LEU A 68 -7.91 3.68 6.21
C LEU A 68 -7.91 3.75 7.74
N ALA A 69 -7.93 2.60 8.43
CA ALA A 69 -7.90 2.56 9.88
C ALA A 69 -6.60 3.11 10.48
N VAL A 70 -5.45 2.79 9.88
CA VAL A 70 -4.14 3.33 10.30
C VAL A 70 -4.08 4.85 10.09
N GLU A 71 -4.49 5.31 8.90
CA GLU A 71 -4.50 6.74 8.54
C GLU A 71 -5.56 7.53 9.34
N GLU A 72 -6.59 6.84 9.82
CA GLU A 72 -7.51 7.37 10.80
C GLU A 72 -6.85 7.63 12.14
N HIS A 73 -6.20 6.59 12.68
CA HIS A 73 -5.54 6.63 13.97
C HIS A 73 -4.46 7.72 14.07
N VAL A 74 -3.69 7.93 13.01
CA VAL A 74 -2.58 8.90 13.00
C VAL A 74 -3.01 10.31 12.58
N GLY A 75 -4.30 10.54 12.33
CA GLY A 75 -4.82 11.87 12.00
C GLY A 75 -4.32 12.42 10.66
N ALA A 76 -4.17 11.57 9.64
CA ALA A 76 -3.64 11.94 8.32
C ALA A 76 -4.73 11.96 7.23
N PRO A 77 -5.63 12.95 7.23
CA PRO A 77 -6.81 12.96 6.33
C PRO A 77 -6.44 13.04 4.84
N HIS A 78 -5.28 13.60 4.50
CA HIS A 78 -4.80 13.69 3.13
C HIS A 78 -4.37 12.33 2.55
N LEU A 79 -4.02 11.36 3.41
CA LEU A 79 -3.66 10.01 2.97
C LEU A 79 -4.90 9.16 2.66
N ARG A 80 -6.02 9.42 3.36
CA ARG A 80 -7.29 8.71 3.19
C ARG A 80 -7.99 8.99 1.84
N ALA A 81 -7.63 10.07 1.17
CA ALA A 81 -8.28 10.55 -0.05
C ALA A 81 -7.61 10.03 -1.35
N ARG A 82 -6.71 9.05 -1.24
CA ARG A 82 -5.74 8.68 -2.27
C ARG A 82 -6.12 7.40 -3.01
#